data_AF-A2ELC2-F1
#
_entry.id   AF-A2ELC2-F1
#
_cell.length_a   1.000
_cell.length_b   1.000
_cell.length_c   1.000
_cell.angle_alpha   90.00
_cell.angle_beta   90.00
_cell.angle_gamma   90.00
#
_symmetry.space_group_name_H-M   'P 1'
#
loop_
_entity.id
_entity.type
_entity.pdbx_description
1 polymer ?
#
loop_
_entity_poly.entity_id
_entity_poly.type
_entity_poly.pdbx_seq_one_letter_code
_entity_poly.pdbx_strand_id
1 'polypeptide(L)'
;MHHYKDIQTLLEDLSIDNFSYTINNLLDPKNNLSRAHLLFIARDILILIKKRDKIIHLYAQIIKYIDESIKDTSGLLKTAIFEGIQIESQEEKPHAAAFKLPCVLYGLNMYDYNKIISLLKFPKISKVNYLILFSFFASHIKRYHYFEFLYKIDPQYQKDQIFNHLLNKEFEIVNNYTSYGCMPDTLQYILKYDIVEKLQMQNNFDLNKDLEISYFETSDIQESSLDSLKYAAFFGSVNCYNYLSKILPKKQSSETNNWIESHNIDYYAIGGGNYEIIKSIPSETLNIIDILPIAASSRRFSIFEWLFQNNFEPSQLFKTLCAATEANNIKVVEMIINKYDMPSFGENSENPIEIGIKSESVECVKLLLEKGIKYDPYCLHMAISKGLDDISLFILNSGNSNPSLKDKSGRNATEIAAESCSYQLAAALVPYGNITTKVLDIAAEHNNYDFLSVFMNNADSEIPNYLKSHEKKPKFTGLFIFVICSIIFIVIWVYLFNRFA
;
A
#
# COMPACT_ATOMS: atom_id res chain seq x y z
N MET A 1 15.59 10.68 -6.86
CA MET A 1 14.48 10.09 -7.63
C MET A 1 14.88 8.87 -8.45
N HIS A 2 15.94 8.92 -9.26
CA HIS A 2 16.43 7.76 -10.04
C HIS A 2 16.56 6.46 -9.23
N HIS A 3 17.08 6.56 -8.01
CA HIS A 3 17.27 5.41 -7.12
C HIS A 3 15.98 4.63 -6.80
N TYR A 4 14.88 5.33 -6.53
CA TYR A 4 13.58 4.70 -6.23
C TYR A 4 13.01 3.94 -7.43
N LYS A 5 13.22 4.46 -8.64
CA LYS A 5 12.82 3.80 -9.89
C LYS A 5 13.60 2.50 -10.11
N ASP A 6 14.89 2.52 -9.81
CA ASP A 6 15.75 1.34 -9.96
C ASP A 6 15.35 0.26 -8.95
N ILE A 7 15.08 0.63 -7.69
CA ILE A 7 14.53 -0.28 -6.67
C ILE A 7 13.21 -0.91 -7.15
N GLN A 8 12.28 -0.08 -7.63
CA GLN A 8 10.98 -0.53 -8.12
C GLN A 8 11.12 -1.52 -9.29
N THR A 9 12.02 -1.23 -10.24
CA THR A 9 12.30 -2.13 -11.36
C THR A 9 12.86 -3.47 -10.88
N LEU A 10 13.80 -3.46 -9.94
CA LEU A 10 14.37 -4.69 -9.36
C LEU A 10 13.32 -5.56 -8.65
N LEU A 11 12.36 -4.94 -7.96
CA LEU A 11 11.26 -5.65 -7.30
C LEU A 11 10.20 -6.14 -8.30
N GLU A 12 9.86 -5.33 -9.31
CA GLU A 12 8.91 -5.69 -10.38
C GLU A 12 9.44 -6.83 -11.26
N ASP A 13 10.74 -6.88 -11.52
CA ASP A 13 11.34 -7.94 -12.33
C ASP A 13 11.65 -9.20 -11.53
N LEU A 14 11.43 -9.20 -10.20
CA LEU A 14 11.79 -10.31 -9.32
C LEU A 14 11.21 -11.65 -9.82
N SER A 15 12.11 -12.62 -9.94
CA SER A 15 11.84 -14.02 -10.28
C SER A 15 12.82 -14.92 -9.55
N ILE A 16 12.64 -16.23 -9.66
CA ILE A 16 13.56 -17.19 -9.05
C ILE A 16 14.94 -17.12 -9.71
N ASP A 17 14.99 -16.84 -11.02
CA ASP A 17 16.21 -16.84 -11.82
C ASP A 17 17.09 -15.61 -11.57
N ASN A 18 16.48 -14.46 -11.26
CA ASN A 18 17.21 -13.22 -10.99
C ASN A 18 17.29 -12.84 -9.52
N PHE A 19 16.81 -13.69 -8.60
CA PHE A 19 16.76 -13.41 -7.16
C PHE A 19 18.10 -12.90 -6.61
N SER A 20 19.20 -13.62 -6.87
CA SER A 20 20.55 -13.25 -6.41
C SER A 20 21.02 -11.92 -6.99
N TYR A 21 20.70 -11.65 -8.26
CA TYR A 21 21.02 -10.37 -8.89
C TYR A 21 20.26 -9.23 -8.22
N THR A 22 18.96 -9.40 -7.97
CA THR A 22 18.13 -8.40 -7.29
C THR A 22 18.65 -8.07 -5.90
N ILE A 23 18.98 -9.09 -5.08
CA ILE A 23 19.56 -8.88 -3.74
C ILE A 23 20.89 -8.11 -3.81
N ASN A 24 21.81 -8.54 -4.67
CA ASN A 24 23.12 -7.93 -4.79
C ASN A 24 23.04 -6.46 -5.23
N ASN A 25 22.11 -6.13 -6.13
CA ASN A 25 21.88 -4.75 -6.51
C ASN A 25 21.23 -3.96 -5.38
N LEU A 26 20.17 -4.47 -4.73
CA LEU A 26 19.54 -3.76 -3.60
C LEU A 26 20.54 -3.44 -2.48
N LEU A 27 21.46 -4.37 -2.20
CA LEU A 27 22.48 -4.26 -1.15
C LEU A 27 23.81 -3.67 -1.62
N ASP A 28 23.93 -3.23 -2.88
CA ASP A 28 25.17 -2.60 -3.37
C ASP A 28 25.51 -1.42 -2.44
N PRO A 29 26.73 -1.35 -1.86
CA PRO A 29 27.14 -0.24 -1.00
C PRO A 29 26.93 1.15 -1.62
N LYS A 30 26.96 1.26 -2.97
CA LYS A 30 26.68 2.50 -3.70
C LYS A 30 25.25 3.00 -3.51
N ASN A 31 24.32 2.10 -3.19
CA ASN A 31 22.91 2.44 -3.02
C ASN A 31 22.58 3.07 -1.66
N ASN A 32 23.48 2.94 -0.67
CA ASN A 32 23.37 3.52 0.68
C ASN A 32 21.91 3.58 1.17
N LEU A 33 21.33 2.42 1.45
CA LEU A 33 19.92 2.28 1.82
C LEU A 33 19.60 3.05 3.11
N SER A 34 19.10 4.27 2.95
CA SER A 34 18.59 5.11 4.02
C SER A 34 17.29 4.55 4.62
N ARG A 35 16.89 5.09 5.78
CA ARG A 35 15.56 4.83 6.36
C ARG A 35 14.42 5.05 5.35
N ALA A 36 14.48 6.10 4.53
CA ALA A 36 13.46 6.38 3.52
C ALA A 36 13.42 5.29 2.43
N HIS A 37 14.59 4.82 1.97
CA HIS A 37 14.67 3.72 0.99
C HIS A 37 14.04 2.43 1.54
N LEU A 38 14.26 2.11 2.82
CA LEU A 38 13.67 0.92 3.44
C LEU A 38 12.16 1.02 3.60
N LEU A 39 11.63 2.19 3.96
CA LEU A 39 10.18 2.42 4.01
C LEU A 39 9.55 2.32 2.62
N PHE A 40 10.24 2.83 1.60
CA PHE A 40 9.81 2.69 0.20
C PHE A 40 9.76 1.22 -0.24
N ILE A 41 10.84 0.46 -0.02
CA ILE A 41 10.89 -0.98 -0.31
C ILE A 41 9.74 -1.71 0.40
N ALA A 42 9.47 -1.38 1.66
CA ALA A 42 8.37 -1.98 2.41
C ALA A 42 7.03 -1.78 1.69
N ARG A 43 6.70 -0.52 1.37
CA ARG A 43 5.46 -0.14 0.70
C ARG A 43 5.33 -0.79 -0.67
N ASP A 44 6.39 -0.77 -1.48
CA ASP A 44 6.36 -1.31 -2.84
C ASP A 44 6.20 -2.84 -2.82
N ILE A 45 6.84 -3.55 -1.89
CA ILE A 45 6.59 -4.98 -1.67
C ILE A 45 5.13 -5.24 -1.30
N LEU A 46 4.54 -4.44 -0.40
CA LEU A 46 3.14 -4.61 0.00
C LEU A 46 2.16 -4.42 -1.16
N ILE A 47 2.45 -3.51 -2.08
CA ILE A 47 1.68 -3.35 -3.33
C ILE A 47 1.86 -4.58 -4.23
N LEU A 48 3.10 -5.05 -4.41
CA LEU A 48 3.41 -6.15 -5.34
C LEU A 48 2.87 -7.50 -4.88
N ILE A 49 2.84 -7.81 -3.58
CA ILE A 49 2.32 -9.11 -3.07
C ILE A 49 0.82 -9.29 -3.35
N LYS A 50 0.04 -8.20 -3.44
CA LYS A 50 -1.38 -8.24 -3.81
C LYS A 50 -1.57 -8.67 -5.27
N LYS A 51 -0.54 -8.47 -6.11
CA LYS A 51 -0.57 -8.73 -7.56
C LYS A 51 0.23 -9.96 -7.98
N ARG A 52 1.19 -10.40 -7.15
CA ARG A 52 2.19 -11.43 -7.50
C ARG A 52 2.36 -12.46 -6.38
N ASP A 53 1.26 -13.10 -6.01
CA ASP A 53 1.18 -14.02 -4.88
C ASP A 53 2.13 -15.24 -4.98
N LYS A 54 2.34 -15.75 -6.21
CA LYS A 54 3.18 -16.93 -6.48
C LYS A 54 4.63 -16.78 -5.99
N ILE A 55 5.14 -15.54 -5.95
CA ILE A 55 6.53 -15.25 -5.57
C ILE A 55 6.65 -14.54 -4.21
N ILE A 56 5.59 -14.58 -3.38
CA ILE A 56 5.60 -13.97 -2.05
C ILE A 56 6.77 -14.44 -1.17
N HIS A 57 7.20 -15.70 -1.35
CA HIS A 57 8.35 -16.27 -0.66
C HIS A 57 9.67 -15.58 -1.03
N LEU A 58 9.83 -15.11 -2.27
CA LEU A 58 11.01 -14.36 -2.69
C LEU A 58 11.04 -12.97 -2.04
N TYR A 59 9.91 -12.25 -1.99
CA TYR A 59 9.83 -10.98 -1.27
C TYR A 59 10.15 -11.14 0.23
N ALA A 60 9.64 -12.21 0.85
CA ALA A 60 9.95 -12.50 2.25
C ALA A 60 11.46 -12.77 2.47
N GLN A 61 12.11 -13.46 1.53
CA GLN A 61 13.56 -13.64 1.56
C GLN A 61 14.32 -12.32 1.36
N ILE A 62 13.88 -11.43 0.45
CA ILE A 62 14.45 -10.08 0.32
C ILE A 62 14.39 -9.33 1.64
N ILE A 63 13.22 -9.32 2.30
CA ILE A 63 13.05 -8.67 3.60
C ILE A 63 14.03 -9.25 4.63
N LYS A 64 14.20 -10.58 4.65
CA LYS A 64 15.18 -11.25 5.52
C LYS A 64 16.61 -10.79 5.25
N TYR A 65 17.07 -10.88 4.00
CA TYR A 65 18.43 -10.54 3.63
C TYR A 65 18.76 -9.07 3.92
N ILE A 66 17.84 -8.14 3.62
CA ILE A 66 18.05 -6.72 3.91
C ILE A 66 18.15 -6.48 5.41
N ASP A 67 17.26 -7.08 6.20
CA ASP A 67 17.28 -6.90 7.65
C ASP A 67 18.52 -7.49 8.34
N GLU A 68 19.00 -8.64 7.87
CA GLU A 68 20.23 -9.27 8.38
C GLU A 68 21.49 -8.51 7.96
N SER A 69 21.46 -7.80 6.84
CA SER A 69 22.62 -7.10 6.28
C SER A 69 22.80 -5.69 6.85
N ILE A 70 21.73 -4.99 7.23
CA ILE A 70 21.80 -3.58 7.67
C ILE A 70 21.62 -3.48 9.19
N LYS A 71 22.74 -3.49 9.92
CA LYS A 71 22.75 -3.46 11.39
C LYS A 71 22.09 -2.21 11.99
N ASP A 72 22.34 -1.04 11.40
CA ASP A 72 21.92 0.26 11.95
C ASP A 72 20.41 0.53 11.80
N THR A 73 19.74 -0.22 10.94
CA THR A 73 18.28 -0.12 10.72
C THR A 73 17.57 -1.42 11.02
N SER A 74 18.19 -2.31 11.81
CA SER A 74 17.63 -3.63 12.13
C SER A 74 16.21 -3.48 12.66
N GLY A 75 15.28 -4.20 12.05
CA GLY A 75 13.87 -4.17 12.41
C GLY A 75 13.06 -3.06 11.76
N LEU A 76 13.65 -2.05 11.09
CA LEU A 76 12.88 -0.96 10.48
C LEU A 76 12.05 -1.44 9.30
N LEU A 77 12.67 -2.09 8.31
CA LEU A 77 11.96 -2.65 7.14
C LEU A 77 10.86 -3.62 7.59
N LYS A 78 11.22 -4.46 8.56
CA LYS A 78 10.33 -5.39 9.23
C LYS A 78 9.12 -4.68 9.85
N THR A 79 9.36 -3.65 10.65
CA THR A 79 8.30 -2.86 11.31
C THR A 79 7.42 -2.17 10.28
N ALA A 80 8.01 -1.57 9.24
CA ALA A 80 7.29 -0.87 8.18
C ALA A 80 6.40 -1.79 7.35
N ILE A 81 6.87 -3.00 7.01
CA ILE A 81 6.04 -4.03 6.36
C ILE A 81 4.81 -4.33 7.24
N PHE A 82 5.00 -4.50 8.55
CA PHE A 82 3.90 -4.82 9.45
C PHE A 82 2.94 -3.66 9.68
N GLU A 83 3.45 -2.44 9.86
CA GLU A 83 2.61 -1.23 9.99
C GLU A 83 1.84 -0.92 8.71
N GLY A 84 2.44 -1.22 7.55
CA GLY A 84 1.80 -1.09 6.24
C GLY A 84 0.79 -2.19 5.94
N ILE A 85 0.82 -3.32 6.65
CA ILE A 85 -0.27 -4.31 6.65
C ILE A 85 -1.41 -3.72 7.48
N GLN A 86 -2.15 -2.79 6.88
CA GLN A 86 -3.40 -2.32 7.44
C GLN A 86 -4.46 -3.37 7.16
N ILE A 87 -5.02 -3.96 8.22
CA ILE A 87 -6.29 -4.68 8.11
C ILE A 87 -7.36 -3.60 8.16
N GLU A 88 -7.80 -3.12 7.00
CA GLU A 88 -8.88 -2.16 6.93
C GLU A 88 -10.14 -2.78 7.55
N SER A 89 -10.53 -2.27 8.73
CA SER A 89 -11.59 -2.84 9.56
C SER A 89 -12.98 -2.87 8.91
N GLN A 90 -13.13 -2.24 7.73
CA GLN A 90 -14.41 -2.04 7.04
C GLN A 90 -14.56 -2.87 5.76
N GLU A 91 -13.51 -3.54 5.28
CA GLU A 91 -13.63 -4.36 4.07
C GLU A 91 -14.36 -5.68 4.38
N GLU A 92 -15.36 -6.01 3.56
CA GLU A 92 -16.15 -7.25 3.68
C GLU A 92 -15.29 -8.51 3.47
N LYS A 93 -14.15 -8.39 2.79
CA LYS A 93 -13.22 -9.48 2.52
C LYS A 93 -11.81 -9.03 2.92
N PRO A 94 -11.21 -9.61 3.98
CA PRO A 94 -9.85 -9.25 4.32
C PRO A 94 -8.91 -9.72 3.21
N HIS A 95 -8.06 -8.83 2.71
CA HIS A 95 -7.04 -9.19 1.73
C HIS A 95 -6.16 -10.31 2.28
N ALA A 96 -6.25 -11.53 1.72
CA ALA A 96 -5.43 -12.66 2.16
C ALA A 96 -3.91 -12.36 2.07
N ALA A 97 -3.52 -11.42 1.18
CA ALA A 97 -2.17 -10.85 1.09
C ALA A 97 -1.65 -10.35 2.46
N ALA A 98 -2.53 -9.69 3.22
CA ALA A 98 -2.23 -9.14 4.54
C ALA A 98 -1.80 -10.22 5.55
N PHE A 99 -2.20 -11.48 5.34
CA PHE A 99 -1.89 -12.58 6.24
C PHE A 99 -0.82 -13.51 5.71
N LYS A 100 -0.75 -13.70 4.39
CA LYS A 100 0.21 -14.61 3.76
C LYS A 100 1.65 -14.15 3.96
N LEU A 101 1.96 -12.85 3.81
CA LEU A 101 3.33 -12.36 4.01
C LEU A 101 3.81 -12.54 5.47
N PRO A 102 3.07 -12.12 6.51
CA PRO A 102 3.43 -12.40 7.91
C PRO A 102 3.64 -13.88 8.20
N CYS A 103 2.81 -14.75 7.63
CA CYS A 103 2.95 -16.20 7.77
C CYS A 103 4.28 -16.72 7.20
N VAL A 104 4.64 -16.29 5.99
CA VAL A 104 5.92 -16.67 5.38
C VAL A 104 7.11 -16.11 6.17
N LEU A 105 7.02 -14.87 6.65
CA LEU A 105 8.06 -14.26 7.49
C LEU A 105 8.22 -15.00 8.83
N TYR A 106 7.13 -15.51 9.41
CA TYR A 106 7.17 -16.39 10.58
C TYR A 106 7.90 -17.70 10.29
N GLY A 107 7.58 -18.35 9.17
CA GLY A 107 8.26 -19.58 8.73
C GLY A 107 9.76 -19.39 8.50
N LEU A 108 10.20 -18.17 8.18
CA LEU A 108 11.61 -17.79 8.04
C LEU A 108 12.31 -17.45 9.38
N ASN A 109 11.62 -17.62 10.52
CA ASN A 109 12.06 -17.25 11.87
C ASN A 109 12.38 -15.75 12.02
N MET A 110 11.76 -14.88 11.23
CA MET A 110 11.98 -13.43 11.34
C MET A 110 11.23 -12.81 12.52
N TYR A 111 10.20 -13.49 13.00
CA TYR A 111 9.37 -13.09 14.11
C TYR A 111 9.02 -14.30 14.97
N ASP A 112 8.84 -14.05 16.26
CA ASP A 112 8.13 -15.00 17.11
C ASP A 112 6.61 -14.77 17.03
N TYR A 113 5.90 -15.76 17.54
CA TYR A 113 4.45 -15.79 17.56
C TYR A 113 3.83 -14.63 18.37
N ASN A 114 4.43 -14.25 19.50
CA ASN A 114 3.90 -13.17 20.35
C ASN A 114 4.03 -11.82 19.65
N LYS A 115 5.12 -11.62 18.90
CA LYS A 115 5.38 -10.41 18.13
C LYS A 115 4.34 -10.25 17.04
N ILE A 116 4.02 -11.30 16.28
CA ILE A 116 2.97 -11.27 15.26
C ILE A 116 1.62 -10.88 15.85
N ILE A 117 1.23 -11.49 16.97
CA ILE A 117 -0.03 -11.16 17.68
C ILE A 117 -0.05 -9.70 18.11
N SER A 118 1.04 -9.22 18.73
CA SER A 118 1.11 -7.84 19.21
C SER A 118 1.06 -6.81 18.08
N LEU A 119 1.59 -7.16 16.91
CA LEU A 119 1.72 -6.27 15.76
C LEU A 119 0.44 -6.22 14.91
N LEU A 120 -0.32 -7.32 14.84
CA LEU A 120 -1.57 -7.37 14.08
C LEU A 120 -2.71 -6.53 14.69
N LYS A 121 -2.44 -5.75 15.76
CA LYS A 121 -3.32 -4.78 16.45
C LYS A 121 -4.78 -5.01 16.10
N PHE A 122 -5.32 -6.14 16.54
CA PHE A 122 -6.58 -6.64 16.04
C PHE A 122 -7.66 -5.56 16.13
N PRO A 123 -8.18 -5.04 15.00
CA PRO A 123 -9.43 -4.30 15.05
C PRO A 123 -10.51 -5.18 15.69
N LYS A 124 -11.67 -4.61 16.00
CA LYS A 124 -12.89 -5.41 16.19
C LYS A 124 -13.30 -6.00 14.84
N ILE A 125 -12.49 -6.93 14.31
CA ILE A 125 -12.73 -7.55 13.02
C ILE A 125 -13.85 -8.58 13.16
N SER A 126 -14.56 -8.86 12.06
CA SER A 126 -15.50 -9.96 11.96
C SER A 126 -14.87 -11.31 12.36
N LYS A 127 -15.69 -12.22 12.89
CA LYS A 127 -15.28 -13.59 13.24
C LYS A 127 -14.56 -14.32 12.10
N VAL A 128 -14.93 -14.04 10.85
CA VAL A 128 -14.36 -14.66 9.64
C VAL A 128 -12.90 -14.27 9.43
N ASN A 129 -12.53 -13.01 9.69
CA ASN A 129 -11.17 -12.53 9.41
C ASN A 129 -10.17 -13.11 10.41
N TYR A 130 -10.62 -13.35 11.65
CA TYR A 130 -9.87 -14.18 12.58
C TYR A 130 -9.69 -15.57 12.01
N LEU A 131 -10.77 -16.30 11.66
CA LEU A 131 -10.62 -17.65 11.09
C LEU A 131 -9.62 -17.72 9.91
N ILE A 132 -9.64 -16.74 9.01
CA ILE A 132 -8.69 -16.65 7.87
C ILE A 132 -7.25 -16.44 8.37
N LEU A 133 -7.01 -15.42 9.20
CA LEU A 133 -5.69 -15.17 9.77
C LEU A 133 -5.14 -16.41 10.47
N PHE A 134 -5.95 -17.01 11.34
CA PHE A 134 -5.60 -18.20 12.09
C PHE A 134 -5.25 -19.36 11.17
N SER A 135 -6.02 -19.52 10.09
CA SER A 135 -5.78 -20.57 9.09
C SER A 135 -4.40 -20.41 8.47
N PHE A 136 -3.97 -19.19 8.11
CA PHE A 136 -2.61 -18.94 7.61
C PHE A 136 -1.52 -19.42 8.57
N PHE A 137 -1.66 -19.17 9.87
CA PHE A 137 -0.67 -19.62 10.85
C PHE A 137 -0.80 -21.08 11.31
N ALA A 138 -1.89 -21.77 10.92
CA ALA A 138 -2.21 -23.11 11.41
C ALA A 138 -1.10 -24.13 11.09
N SER A 139 -0.43 -24.00 9.94
CA SER A 139 0.69 -24.84 9.53
C SER A 139 1.93 -24.70 10.41
N HIS A 140 2.08 -23.56 11.09
CA HIS A 140 3.28 -23.21 11.85
C HIS A 140 3.06 -23.16 13.37
N ILE A 141 1.81 -23.21 13.84
CA ILE A 141 1.47 -23.24 15.25
C ILE A 141 1.24 -24.69 15.69
N LYS A 142 1.95 -25.14 16.73
CA LYS A 142 1.69 -26.45 17.34
C LYS A 142 0.25 -26.50 17.86
N ARG A 143 -0.43 -27.63 17.66
CA ARG A 143 -1.84 -27.85 17.96
C ARG A 143 -2.33 -27.41 19.35
N TYR A 144 -1.47 -27.37 20.38
CA TYR A 144 -1.85 -26.92 21.71
C TYR A 144 -1.81 -25.38 21.87
N HIS A 145 -0.91 -24.68 21.19
CA HIS A 145 -0.90 -23.21 21.13
C HIS A 145 -2.08 -22.65 20.33
N TYR A 146 -2.72 -23.49 19.51
CA TYR A 146 -3.92 -23.17 18.75
C TYR A 146 -5.13 -22.81 19.64
N PHE A 147 -5.42 -23.62 20.67
CA PHE A 147 -6.51 -23.34 21.60
C PHE A 147 -6.25 -22.11 22.48
N GLU A 148 -4.99 -21.92 22.88
CA GLU A 148 -4.57 -20.74 23.63
C GLU A 148 -4.75 -19.46 22.80
N PHE A 149 -4.45 -19.53 21.49
CA PHE A 149 -4.62 -18.41 20.57
C PHE A 149 -6.08 -17.97 20.44
N LEU A 150 -6.99 -18.92 20.20
CA LEU A 150 -8.42 -18.61 20.10
C LEU A 150 -8.95 -18.03 21.40
N TYR A 151 -8.56 -18.65 22.53
CA TYR A 151 -9.06 -18.26 23.83
C TYR A 151 -8.65 -16.82 24.17
N LYS A 152 -7.44 -16.41 23.78
CA LYS A 152 -6.96 -15.02 23.94
C LYS A 152 -7.70 -14.03 23.05
N ILE A 153 -8.22 -14.47 21.90
CA ILE A 153 -8.90 -13.61 20.94
C ILE A 153 -10.40 -13.48 21.24
N ASP A 154 -11.08 -14.60 21.54
CA ASP A 154 -12.45 -14.61 22.02
C ASP A 154 -12.71 -15.90 22.82
N PRO A 155 -12.86 -15.79 24.16
CA PRO A 155 -13.13 -16.93 25.05
C PRO A 155 -14.39 -17.74 24.69
N GLN A 156 -15.32 -17.19 23.89
CA GLN A 156 -16.55 -17.89 23.48
C GLN A 156 -16.31 -18.96 22.40
N TYR A 157 -15.16 -18.96 21.71
CA TYR A 157 -14.87 -19.86 20.59
C TYR A 157 -14.72 -21.34 20.95
N GLN A 158 -14.51 -21.69 22.22
CA GLN A 158 -14.35 -23.10 22.63
C GLN A 158 -15.59 -23.97 22.37
N LYS A 159 -16.74 -23.38 22.03
CA LYS A 159 -18.01 -24.10 21.84
C LYS A 159 -18.39 -24.39 20.38
N ASP A 160 -17.65 -23.90 19.38
CA ASP A 160 -18.04 -24.07 17.98
C ASP A 160 -17.62 -25.43 17.40
N GLN A 161 -18.61 -26.25 17.01
CA GLN A 161 -18.41 -27.58 16.44
C GLN A 161 -17.65 -27.55 15.10
N ILE A 162 -17.81 -26.47 14.32
CA ILE A 162 -17.07 -26.24 13.05
C ILE A 162 -15.56 -26.22 13.30
N PHE A 163 -15.13 -25.67 14.44
CA PHE A 163 -13.72 -25.52 14.76
C PHE A 163 -13.05 -26.85 15.14
N ASN A 164 -13.79 -27.73 15.83
CA ASN A 164 -13.33 -29.07 16.15
C ASN A 164 -13.23 -29.99 14.92
N HIS A 165 -13.96 -29.68 13.84
CA HIS A 165 -13.85 -30.38 12.56
C HIS A 165 -12.55 -29.99 11.85
N LEU A 166 -12.28 -28.69 11.75
CA LEU A 166 -11.05 -28.13 11.15
C LEU A 166 -9.77 -28.71 11.77
N LEU A 167 -9.80 -28.93 13.09
CA LEU A 167 -8.69 -29.41 13.89
C LEU A 167 -8.30 -30.89 13.72
N ASN A 168 -9.19 -31.76 13.20
CA ASN A 168 -9.00 -33.21 13.32
C ASN A 168 -8.72 -33.94 12.00
N LYS A 169 -9.17 -33.40 10.86
CA LYS A 169 -8.93 -33.99 9.52
C LYS A 169 -8.61 -32.95 8.44
N GLU A 170 -8.70 -31.66 8.75
CA GLU A 170 -8.71 -30.60 7.74
C GLU A 170 -7.47 -29.70 7.79
N PHE A 171 -6.47 -30.00 8.64
CA PHE A 171 -5.21 -29.25 8.64
C PHE A 171 -4.48 -29.31 7.30
N GLU A 172 -4.51 -30.46 6.63
CA GLU A 172 -3.94 -30.59 5.29
C GLU A 172 -4.70 -29.71 4.28
N ILE A 173 -6.03 -29.69 4.38
CA ILE A 173 -6.91 -28.83 3.56
C ILE A 173 -6.57 -27.35 3.80
N VAL A 174 -6.50 -26.92 5.07
CA VAL A 174 -6.13 -25.55 5.43
C VAL A 174 -4.74 -25.21 4.91
N ASN A 175 -3.75 -26.07 5.13
CA ASN A 175 -2.39 -25.87 4.65
C ASN A 175 -2.33 -25.73 3.12
N ASN A 176 -3.14 -26.51 2.40
CA ASN A 176 -3.26 -26.42 0.97
C ASN A 176 -3.83 -25.06 0.54
N TYR A 177 -4.94 -24.63 1.13
CA TYR A 177 -5.52 -23.31 0.85
C TYR A 177 -4.57 -22.16 1.19
N THR A 178 -3.86 -22.21 2.31
CA THR A 178 -2.95 -21.12 2.72
C THR A 178 -1.70 -21.07 1.86
N SER A 179 -1.22 -22.23 1.40
CA SER A 179 -0.04 -22.32 0.53
C SER A 179 -0.38 -21.90 -0.90
N TYR A 180 -1.43 -22.49 -1.46
CA TYR A 180 -1.74 -22.41 -2.88
C TYR A 180 -2.88 -21.43 -3.22
N GLY A 181 -3.63 -20.95 -2.24
CA GLY A 181 -4.87 -20.18 -2.42
C GLY A 181 -6.09 -21.05 -2.70
N CYS A 182 -5.89 -22.31 -3.11
CA CYS A 182 -6.93 -23.26 -3.52
C CYS A 182 -6.50 -24.70 -3.21
N MET A 183 -7.41 -25.67 -3.37
CA MET A 183 -7.08 -27.09 -3.19
C MET A 183 -6.30 -27.65 -4.39
N PRO A 184 -5.20 -28.40 -4.18
CA PRO A 184 -4.51 -29.15 -5.22
C PRO A 184 -5.45 -30.00 -6.07
N ASP A 185 -5.09 -30.18 -7.33
CA ASP A 185 -5.81 -31.00 -8.32
C ASP A 185 -7.25 -30.52 -8.65
N THR A 186 -7.66 -29.37 -8.13
CA THR A 186 -8.86 -28.67 -8.62
C THR A 186 -8.57 -27.93 -9.92
N LEU A 187 -9.63 -27.58 -10.66
CA LEU A 187 -9.51 -26.77 -11.87
C LEU A 187 -8.83 -25.42 -11.55
N GLN A 188 -9.17 -24.77 -10.43
CA GLN A 188 -8.52 -23.53 -9.99
C GLN A 188 -7.02 -23.71 -9.83
N TYR A 189 -6.58 -24.78 -9.16
CA TYR A 189 -5.16 -25.06 -8.97
C TYR A 189 -4.44 -25.30 -10.29
N ILE A 190 -5.03 -26.13 -11.15
CA ILE A 190 -4.47 -26.46 -12.46
C ILE A 190 -4.32 -25.20 -13.32
N LEU A 191 -5.35 -24.36 -13.37
CA LEU A 191 -5.31 -23.10 -14.11
C LEU A 191 -4.34 -22.13 -13.46
N LYS A 192 -4.33 -21.97 -12.14
CA LYS A 192 -3.41 -21.05 -11.44
C LYS A 192 -1.95 -21.40 -11.67
N TYR A 193 -1.60 -22.69 -11.65
CA TYR A 193 -0.20 -23.15 -11.78
C TYR A 193 0.16 -23.59 -13.21
N ASP A 194 -0.70 -23.30 -14.18
CA ASP A 194 -0.49 -23.57 -15.62
C ASP A 194 -0.18 -25.04 -15.97
N ILE A 195 -0.86 -25.98 -15.30
CA ILE A 195 -0.61 -27.43 -15.43
C ILE A 195 -1.47 -28.03 -16.55
N VAL A 196 -1.19 -27.64 -17.79
CA VAL A 196 -2.03 -27.98 -18.96
C VAL A 196 -2.21 -29.49 -19.18
N GLU A 197 -1.25 -30.32 -18.79
CA GLU A 197 -1.32 -31.78 -18.97
C GLU A 197 -2.45 -32.37 -18.11
N LYS A 198 -2.61 -31.89 -16.87
CA LYS A 198 -3.71 -32.33 -15.99
C LYS A 198 -5.05 -31.85 -16.52
N LEU A 199 -5.10 -30.62 -17.03
CA LEU A 199 -6.29 -30.06 -17.67
C LEU A 199 -6.75 -30.90 -18.87
N GLN A 200 -5.80 -31.38 -19.67
CA GLN A 200 -6.06 -32.23 -20.84
C GLN A 200 -6.47 -33.67 -20.48
N MET A 201 -5.95 -34.22 -19.38
CA MET A 201 -6.25 -35.58 -18.94
C MET A 201 -7.60 -35.70 -18.23
N GLN A 202 -8.08 -34.64 -17.59
CA GLN A 202 -9.29 -34.68 -16.76
C GLN A 202 -10.53 -34.27 -17.55
N ASN A 203 -11.28 -35.26 -18.05
CA ASN A 203 -12.55 -35.05 -18.77
C ASN A 203 -13.74 -34.66 -17.86
N ASN A 204 -13.53 -34.56 -16.54
CA ASN A 204 -14.62 -34.40 -15.57
C ASN A 204 -14.85 -32.96 -15.12
N PHE A 205 -14.04 -32.00 -15.58
CA PHE A 205 -14.24 -30.60 -15.22
C PHE A 205 -15.33 -29.95 -16.07
N ASP A 206 -16.27 -29.28 -15.41
CA ASP A 206 -17.18 -28.37 -16.09
C ASP A 206 -16.49 -27.02 -16.32
N LEU A 207 -15.88 -26.88 -17.50
CA LEU A 207 -15.14 -25.67 -17.89
C LEU A 207 -16.05 -24.45 -18.11
N ASN A 208 -17.37 -24.66 -18.23
CA ASN A 208 -18.35 -23.58 -18.39
C ASN A 208 -18.82 -23.02 -17.04
N LYS A 209 -18.50 -23.69 -15.94
CA LYS A 209 -18.84 -23.23 -14.60
C LYS A 209 -17.87 -22.13 -14.16
N ASP A 210 -18.42 -21.06 -13.61
CA ASP A 210 -17.61 -20.02 -12.97
C ASP A 210 -16.89 -20.58 -11.73
N LEU A 211 -15.62 -20.22 -11.63
CA LEU A 211 -14.71 -20.60 -10.57
C LEU A 211 -14.78 -19.59 -9.47
N GLU A 212 -15.31 -19.99 -8.31
CA GLU A 212 -15.29 -19.17 -7.11
C GLU A 212 -13.86 -18.85 -6.69
N ILE A 213 -13.63 -17.59 -6.34
CA ILE A 213 -12.35 -17.11 -5.85
C ILE A 213 -12.30 -17.35 -4.34
N SER A 214 -11.31 -18.14 -3.94
CA SER A 214 -11.08 -18.50 -2.54
C SER A 214 -10.73 -17.27 -1.69
N TYR A 215 -11.20 -17.25 -0.44
CA TYR A 215 -10.78 -16.25 0.56
C TYR A 215 -9.29 -16.32 0.92
N PHE A 216 -8.59 -17.39 0.52
CA PHE A 216 -7.15 -17.54 0.69
C PHE A 216 -6.35 -17.01 -0.51
N GLU A 217 -7.04 -16.62 -1.58
CA GLU A 217 -6.41 -16.00 -2.73
C GLU A 217 -6.03 -14.56 -2.40
N THR A 218 -4.78 -14.18 -2.69
CA THR A 218 -4.28 -12.84 -2.29
C THR A 218 -4.46 -11.80 -3.38
N SER A 219 -5.04 -12.19 -4.52
CA SER A 219 -5.23 -11.34 -5.68
C SER A 219 -6.27 -10.26 -5.47
N ASP A 220 -6.04 -9.07 -6.02
CA ASP A 220 -7.01 -7.95 -6.07
C ASP A 220 -8.17 -8.18 -7.06
N ILE A 221 -8.60 -9.43 -7.27
CA ILE A 221 -9.76 -9.71 -8.12
C ILE A 221 -11.03 -9.26 -7.39
N GLN A 222 -11.77 -8.34 -8.01
CA GLN A 222 -13.00 -7.79 -7.44
C GLN A 222 -14.19 -8.75 -7.57
N GLU A 223 -14.23 -9.54 -8.65
CA GLU A 223 -15.30 -10.52 -8.89
C GLU A 223 -15.22 -11.68 -7.90
N SER A 224 -16.37 -12.19 -7.42
CA SER A 224 -16.41 -13.37 -6.54
C SER A 224 -16.13 -14.69 -7.26
N SER A 225 -16.26 -14.69 -8.59
CA SER A 225 -16.07 -15.86 -9.43
C SER A 225 -15.69 -15.45 -10.84
N LEU A 226 -14.89 -16.28 -11.53
CA LEU A 226 -14.46 -16.05 -12.91
C LEU A 226 -14.68 -17.28 -13.76
N ASP A 227 -14.99 -17.11 -15.04
CA ASP A 227 -14.89 -18.24 -15.97
C ASP A 227 -13.44 -18.75 -16.10
N SER A 228 -13.29 -19.99 -16.55
CA SER A 228 -11.98 -20.67 -16.66
C SER A 228 -10.97 -19.89 -17.50
N LEU A 229 -11.40 -19.17 -18.54
CA LEU A 229 -10.51 -18.45 -19.44
C LEU A 229 -10.00 -17.16 -18.79
N LYS A 230 -10.88 -16.39 -18.15
CA LYS A 230 -10.54 -15.21 -17.33
C LYS A 230 -9.62 -15.57 -16.18
N TYR A 231 -9.91 -16.68 -15.50
CA TYR A 231 -9.08 -17.19 -14.41
C TYR A 231 -7.66 -17.52 -14.90
N ALA A 232 -7.53 -18.25 -16.02
CA ALA A 232 -6.23 -18.55 -16.61
C ALA A 232 -5.47 -17.28 -17.05
N ALA A 233 -6.16 -16.31 -17.65
CA ALA A 233 -5.57 -15.03 -18.06
C ALA A 233 -5.06 -14.23 -16.85
N PHE A 234 -5.85 -14.15 -15.78
CA PHE A 234 -5.48 -13.45 -14.55
C PHE A 234 -4.23 -14.03 -13.89
N PHE A 235 -4.08 -15.35 -13.88
CA PHE A 235 -2.87 -15.96 -13.30
C PHE A 235 -1.69 -16.04 -14.28
N GLY A 236 -1.85 -15.53 -15.50
CA GLY A 236 -0.82 -15.53 -16.54
C GLY A 236 -0.48 -16.93 -17.05
N SER A 237 -1.44 -17.85 -17.01
CA SER A 237 -1.26 -19.28 -17.28
C SER A 237 -1.44 -19.56 -18.77
N VAL A 238 -0.36 -19.34 -19.53
CA VAL A 238 -0.34 -19.32 -20.99
C VAL A 238 -0.79 -20.64 -21.59
N ASN A 239 -0.29 -21.77 -21.05
CA ASN A 239 -0.56 -23.07 -21.63
C ASN A 239 -2.02 -23.48 -21.44
N CYS A 240 -2.55 -23.28 -20.23
CA CYS A 240 -3.95 -23.48 -19.91
C CYS A 240 -4.84 -22.53 -20.73
N TYR A 241 -4.50 -21.24 -20.84
CA TYR A 241 -5.24 -20.27 -21.64
C TYR A 241 -5.30 -20.66 -23.12
N ASN A 242 -4.16 -21.04 -23.71
CA ASN A 242 -4.06 -21.48 -25.10
C ASN A 242 -4.82 -22.77 -25.38
N TYR A 243 -4.92 -23.67 -24.39
CA TYR A 243 -5.75 -24.86 -24.49
C TYR A 243 -7.24 -24.51 -24.42
N LEU A 244 -7.65 -23.78 -23.38
CA LEU A 244 -9.04 -23.39 -23.14
C LEU A 244 -9.63 -22.58 -24.31
N SER A 245 -8.88 -21.61 -24.85
CA SER A 245 -9.30 -20.78 -25.98
C SER A 245 -9.60 -21.57 -27.27
N LYS A 246 -9.06 -22.79 -27.40
CA LYS A 246 -9.34 -23.68 -28.54
C LYS A 246 -10.58 -24.54 -28.35
N ILE A 247 -10.84 -24.98 -27.12
CA ILE A 247 -11.89 -25.96 -26.82
C ILE A 247 -13.19 -25.33 -26.33
N LEU A 248 -13.13 -24.16 -25.68
CA LEU A 248 -14.31 -23.46 -25.22
C LEU A 248 -15.02 -22.86 -26.43
N PRO A 249 -16.34 -23.04 -26.56
CA PRO A 249 -17.09 -22.40 -27.63
C PRO A 249 -16.89 -20.90 -27.49
N LYS A 250 -16.60 -20.24 -28.62
CA LYS A 250 -16.71 -18.78 -28.68
C LYS A 250 -18.16 -18.47 -28.35
N LYS A 251 -18.45 -18.04 -27.11
CA LYS A 251 -19.80 -17.60 -26.72
C LYS A 251 -20.19 -16.53 -27.74
N GLN A 252 -21.12 -16.85 -28.63
CA GLN A 252 -21.70 -15.84 -29.52
C GLN A 252 -22.43 -14.88 -28.60
N SER A 253 -21.85 -13.69 -28.41
CA SER A 253 -22.54 -12.58 -27.79
C SER A 253 -23.84 -12.38 -28.57
N SER A 254 -24.97 -12.58 -27.89
CA SER A 254 -26.29 -12.33 -28.46
C SER A 254 -26.36 -10.91 -28.98
N GLU A 255 -26.35 -10.74 -30.31
CA GLU A 255 -26.83 -9.60 -31.11
C GLU A 255 -26.64 -8.16 -30.60
N THR A 256 -25.66 -7.90 -29.73
CA THR A 256 -25.02 -6.60 -29.62
C THR A 256 -23.63 -6.75 -30.23
N ASN A 257 -23.29 -5.91 -31.19
CA ASN A 257 -21.98 -5.85 -31.85
C ASN A 257 -20.83 -5.46 -30.89
N ASN A 258 -20.97 -5.71 -29.59
CA ASN A 258 -19.98 -5.48 -28.57
C ASN A 258 -19.52 -6.82 -28.00
N TRP A 259 -18.47 -7.37 -28.62
CA TRP A 259 -17.52 -8.26 -27.94
C TRP A 259 -16.95 -7.63 -26.63
N ILE A 260 -17.23 -6.34 -26.41
CA ILE A 260 -16.77 -5.43 -25.37
C ILE A 260 -17.58 -5.53 -24.05
N GLU A 261 -18.83 -6.03 -24.05
CA GLU A 261 -19.64 -6.05 -22.81
C GLU A 261 -19.60 -7.39 -22.04
N SER A 262 -19.07 -8.47 -22.62
CA SER A 262 -19.21 -9.81 -22.03
C SER A 262 -17.91 -10.44 -21.48
N HIS A 263 -16.72 -10.01 -21.90
CA HIS A 263 -15.48 -10.63 -21.42
C HIS A 263 -14.34 -9.61 -21.40
N ASN A 264 -14.20 -8.89 -20.27
CA ASN A 264 -13.01 -8.10 -19.87
C ASN A 264 -11.75 -9.00 -19.73
N ILE A 265 -11.49 -9.89 -20.69
CA ILE A 265 -10.38 -10.84 -20.68
C ILE A 265 -9.04 -10.11 -20.80
N ASP A 266 -9.05 -8.96 -21.48
CA ASP A 266 -7.95 -8.00 -21.54
C ASP A 266 -7.61 -7.43 -20.15
N TYR A 267 -8.60 -7.04 -19.34
CA TYR A 267 -8.39 -6.64 -17.95
C TYR A 267 -7.65 -7.73 -17.17
N TYR A 268 -8.11 -8.98 -17.27
CA TYR A 268 -7.50 -10.12 -16.56
C TYR A 268 -6.11 -10.46 -17.11
N ALA A 269 -5.92 -10.46 -18.43
CA ALA A 269 -4.63 -10.71 -19.07
C ALA A 269 -3.58 -9.66 -18.65
N ILE A 270 -3.98 -8.39 -18.55
CA ILE A 270 -3.11 -7.30 -18.10
C ILE A 270 -2.83 -7.41 -16.61
N GLY A 271 -3.83 -7.69 -15.76
CA GLY A 271 -3.62 -7.92 -14.33
C GLY A 271 -2.64 -9.07 -14.06
N GLY A 272 -2.80 -10.16 -14.81
CA GLY A 272 -1.89 -11.32 -14.78
C GLY A 272 -0.49 -11.04 -15.33
N GLY A 273 -0.36 -9.99 -16.13
CA GLY A 273 0.92 -9.50 -16.63
C GLY A 273 1.60 -10.42 -17.62
N ASN A 274 0.83 -11.28 -18.29
CA ASN A 274 1.39 -12.15 -19.32
C ASN A 274 1.26 -11.50 -20.70
N TYR A 275 2.41 -11.09 -21.25
CA TYR A 275 2.49 -10.41 -22.54
C TYR A 275 2.01 -11.27 -23.71
N GLU A 276 2.16 -12.59 -23.65
CA GLU A 276 1.73 -13.51 -24.71
C GLU A 276 0.21 -13.62 -24.77
N ILE A 277 -0.45 -13.70 -23.60
CA ILE A 277 -1.91 -13.77 -23.51
C ILE A 277 -2.53 -12.49 -24.10
N ILE A 278 -2.09 -11.31 -23.67
CA ILE A 278 -2.64 -10.05 -24.19
C ILE A 278 -2.40 -9.89 -25.69
N LYS A 279 -1.25 -10.34 -26.22
CA LYS A 279 -0.98 -10.34 -27.67
C LYS A 279 -1.81 -11.33 -28.47
N SER A 280 -2.30 -12.39 -27.84
CA SER A 280 -3.17 -13.37 -28.49
C SER A 280 -4.59 -12.82 -28.70
N ILE A 281 -4.97 -11.76 -27.98
CA ILE A 281 -6.27 -11.10 -28.11
C ILE A 281 -6.24 -10.25 -29.40
N PRO A 282 -7.23 -10.39 -30.30
CA PRO A 282 -7.27 -9.62 -31.55
C PRO A 282 -7.24 -8.12 -31.30
N SER A 283 -6.37 -7.38 -32.00
CA SER A 283 -6.17 -5.95 -31.80
C SER A 283 -7.44 -5.12 -32.03
N GLU A 284 -8.34 -5.57 -32.89
CA GLU A 284 -9.61 -4.91 -33.19
C GLU A 284 -10.58 -4.94 -32.00
N THR A 285 -10.35 -5.83 -31.03
CA THR A 285 -11.18 -5.98 -29.83
C THR A 285 -10.65 -5.21 -28.62
N LEU A 286 -9.39 -4.74 -28.69
CA LEU A 286 -8.74 -4.05 -27.58
C LEU A 286 -9.09 -2.57 -27.58
N ASN A 287 -9.85 -2.11 -26.58
CA ASN A 287 -9.96 -0.68 -26.31
C ASN A 287 -8.74 -0.20 -25.52
N ILE A 288 -7.67 0.15 -26.25
CA ILE A 288 -6.37 0.56 -25.67
C ILE A 288 -6.52 1.66 -24.61
N ILE A 289 -7.43 2.62 -24.81
CA ILE A 289 -7.64 3.74 -23.89
C ILE A 289 -8.17 3.24 -22.54
N ASP A 290 -9.08 2.28 -22.54
CA ASP A 290 -9.70 1.76 -21.32
C ASP A 290 -8.76 0.81 -20.55
N ILE A 291 -7.87 0.12 -21.25
CA ILE A 291 -6.94 -0.85 -20.63
C ILE A 291 -5.60 -0.26 -20.19
N LEU A 292 -5.21 0.89 -20.72
CA LEU A 292 -3.96 1.55 -20.36
C LEU A 292 -3.85 1.89 -18.87
N PRO A 293 -4.91 2.40 -18.18
CA PRO A 293 -4.89 2.60 -16.73
C PRO A 293 -4.67 1.31 -15.93
N ILE A 294 -5.19 0.17 -16.42
CA ILE A 294 -5.01 -1.14 -15.76
C ILE A 294 -3.54 -1.56 -15.84
N ALA A 295 -2.91 -1.41 -17.00
CA ALA A 295 -1.49 -1.73 -17.18
C ALA A 295 -0.61 -0.83 -16.28
N ALA A 296 -0.97 0.45 -16.18
CA ALA A 296 -0.30 1.42 -15.33
C ALA A 296 -0.41 1.06 -13.84
N SER A 297 -1.62 0.75 -13.34
CA SER A 297 -1.80 0.39 -11.94
C SER A 297 -1.22 -0.98 -11.61
N SER A 298 -1.30 -1.95 -12.53
CA SER A 298 -0.90 -3.35 -12.30
C SER A 298 0.60 -3.59 -12.25
N ARG A 299 1.43 -2.54 -12.39
CA ARG A 299 2.91 -2.65 -12.41
C ARG A 299 3.42 -3.60 -13.50
N ARG A 300 2.74 -3.62 -14.66
CA ARG A 300 3.12 -4.45 -15.81
C ARG A 300 3.78 -3.59 -16.87
N PHE A 301 4.99 -3.15 -16.56
CA PHE A 301 5.68 -2.13 -17.34
C PHE A 301 5.84 -2.50 -18.82
N SER A 302 6.21 -3.74 -19.13
CA SER A 302 6.39 -4.21 -20.52
C SER A 302 5.10 -4.16 -21.34
N ILE A 303 3.96 -4.50 -20.73
CA ILE A 303 2.64 -4.38 -21.35
C ILE A 303 2.29 -2.90 -21.52
N PHE A 304 2.49 -2.08 -20.49
CA PHE A 304 2.24 -0.65 -20.56
C PHE A 304 3.05 0.00 -21.68
N GLU A 305 4.35 -0.25 -21.76
CA GLU A 305 5.23 0.31 -22.78
C GLU A 305 4.77 -0.06 -24.19
N TRP A 306 4.38 -1.33 -24.42
CA TRP A 306 3.81 -1.77 -25.69
C TRP A 306 2.52 -1.03 -26.05
N LEU A 307 1.57 -0.91 -25.12
CA LEU A 307 0.34 -0.14 -25.33
C LEU A 307 0.63 1.35 -25.56
N PHE A 308 1.65 1.89 -24.89
CA PHE A 308 2.03 3.30 -24.91
C PHE A 308 2.82 3.74 -26.15
N GLN A 309 3.14 2.80 -27.06
CA GLN A 309 3.69 3.11 -28.39
C GLN A 309 2.70 3.90 -29.26
N ASN A 310 1.40 3.81 -28.96
CA ASN A 310 0.38 4.60 -29.62
C ASN A 310 0.52 6.10 -29.30
N ASN A 311 -0.04 6.93 -30.18
CA ASN A 311 -0.17 8.37 -29.93
C ASN A 311 -1.50 8.63 -29.22
N PHE A 312 -1.42 9.15 -28.01
CA PHE A 312 -2.58 9.56 -27.22
C PHE A 312 -2.68 11.08 -27.16
N GLU A 313 -3.90 11.57 -27.09
CA GLU A 313 -4.14 12.93 -26.65
C GLU A 313 -3.96 13.01 -25.12
N PRO A 314 -3.39 14.09 -24.57
CA PRO A 314 -3.17 14.22 -23.13
C PRO A 314 -4.44 14.02 -22.27
N SER A 315 -5.62 14.39 -22.79
CA SER A 315 -6.91 14.18 -22.14
C SER A 315 -7.26 12.69 -21.94
N GLN A 316 -6.81 11.81 -22.83
CA GLN A 316 -7.01 10.37 -22.73
C GLN A 316 -6.11 9.73 -21.67
N LEU A 317 -4.98 10.37 -21.35
CA LEU A 317 -3.99 9.86 -20.40
C LEU A 317 -4.31 10.19 -18.94
N PHE A 318 -5.33 11.02 -18.69
CA PHE A 318 -5.66 11.45 -17.33
C PHE A 318 -5.91 10.27 -16.38
N LYS A 319 -6.83 9.36 -16.75
CA LYS A 319 -7.15 8.17 -15.95
C LYS A 319 -5.91 7.30 -15.73
N THR A 320 -5.08 7.17 -16.76
CA THR A 320 -3.84 6.39 -16.71
C THR A 320 -2.84 7.00 -15.73
N LEU A 321 -2.66 8.32 -15.76
CA LEU A 321 -1.77 9.03 -14.84
C LEU A 321 -2.26 8.93 -13.39
N CYS A 322 -3.57 9.05 -13.17
CA CYS A 322 -4.19 8.82 -11.86
C CYS A 322 -3.94 7.40 -11.36
N ALA A 323 -4.22 6.38 -12.19
CA ALA A 323 -4.03 4.97 -11.84
C ALA A 323 -2.55 4.62 -11.58
N ALA A 324 -1.62 5.18 -12.37
CA ALA A 324 -0.19 5.04 -12.14
C ALA A 324 0.23 5.67 -10.80
N THR A 325 -0.30 6.86 -10.52
CA THR A 325 0.01 7.61 -9.30
C THR A 325 -0.53 6.91 -8.07
N GLU A 326 -1.79 6.46 -8.10
CA GLU A 326 -2.41 5.69 -7.02
C GLU A 326 -1.62 4.42 -6.70
N ALA A 327 -1.14 3.72 -7.73
CA ALA A 327 -0.35 2.51 -7.56
C ALA A 327 1.11 2.78 -7.18
N ASN A 328 1.55 4.03 -7.01
CA ASN A 328 2.94 4.47 -6.85
C ASN A 328 3.90 4.01 -7.98
N ASN A 329 3.40 3.87 -9.21
CA ASN A 329 4.18 3.47 -10.38
C ASN A 329 4.99 4.64 -10.96
N ILE A 330 6.13 4.93 -10.32
CA ILE A 330 7.00 6.06 -10.65
C ILE A 330 7.40 6.04 -12.13
N LYS A 331 7.73 4.85 -12.64
CA LYS A 331 8.23 4.67 -14.00
C LYS A 331 7.20 5.09 -15.05
N VAL A 332 5.93 4.68 -14.86
CA VAL A 332 4.84 5.05 -15.77
C VAL A 332 4.50 6.54 -15.65
N VAL A 333 4.45 7.08 -14.42
CA VAL A 333 4.23 8.53 -14.20
C VAL A 333 5.31 9.35 -14.93
N GLU A 334 6.58 8.99 -14.76
CA GLU A 334 7.72 9.64 -15.42
C GLU A 334 7.62 9.57 -16.94
N MET A 335 7.26 8.42 -17.51
CA MET A 335 7.08 8.28 -18.96
C MET A 335 6.00 9.20 -19.51
N ILE A 336 4.84 9.27 -18.85
CA ILE A 336 3.71 10.07 -19.32
C ILE A 336 4.07 11.54 -19.33
N ILE A 337 4.53 12.08 -18.20
CA ILE A 337 4.78 13.52 -18.04
C ILE A 337 6.05 14.01 -18.76
N ASN A 338 6.95 13.10 -19.16
CA ASN A 338 8.10 13.45 -20.00
C ASN A 338 7.74 13.44 -21.50
N LYS A 339 6.76 12.63 -21.92
CA LYS A 339 6.32 12.55 -23.32
C LYS A 339 5.24 13.58 -23.65
N TYR A 340 4.39 13.93 -22.68
CA TYR A 340 3.22 14.78 -22.89
C TYR A 340 3.23 15.99 -21.96
N ASP A 341 2.85 17.14 -22.50
CA ASP A 341 2.50 18.31 -21.69
C ASP A 341 1.08 18.13 -21.15
N MET A 342 0.98 17.84 -19.85
CA MET A 342 -0.29 17.46 -19.24
C MET A 342 -1.15 18.72 -19.02
N PRO A 343 -2.42 18.72 -19.48
CA PRO A 343 -3.29 19.87 -19.32
C PRO A 343 -3.60 20.10 -17.85
N SER A 344 -4.00 21.34 -17.52
CA SER A 344 -4.62 21.62 -16.22
C SER A 344 -5.90 20.81 -16.09
N PHE A 345 -6.00 20.01 -15.03
CA PHE A 345 -7.19 19.23 -14.73
C PHE A 345 -8.33 20.16 -14.28
N GLY A 346 -9.57 19.77 -14.56
CA GLY A 346 -10.73 20.59 -14.21
C GLY A 346 -10.90 20.69 -12.69
N GLU A 347 -11.46 21.80 -12.21
CA GLU A 347 -11.64 22.12 -10.78
C GLU A 347 -12.46 21.08 -9.99
N ASN A 348 -13.17 20.17 -10.66
CA ASN A 348 -14.05 19.16 -10.03
C ASN A 348 -13.60 17.70 -10.26
N SER A 349 -12.47 17.46 -10.93
CA SER A 349 -11.91 16.12 -11.11
C SER A 349 -10.73 15.91 -10.17
N GLU A 350 -10.72 14.81 -9.41
CA GLU A 350 -9.58 14.45 -8.56
C GLU A 350 -8.31 14.42 -9.40
N ASN A 351 -7.40 15.36 -9.14
CA ASN A 351 -6.14 15.42 -9.88
C ASN A 351 -5.16 14.33 -9.41
N PRO A 352 -4.13 13.97 -10.20
CA PRO A 352 -3.18 12.92 -9.84
C PRO A 352 -2.44 13.19 -8.53
N ILE A 353 -2.21 14.47 -8.18
CA ILE A 353 -1.54 14.85 -6.93
C ILE A 353 -2.41 14.52 -5.71
N GLU A 354 -3.71 14.83 -5.75
CA GLU A 354 -4.67 14.47 -4.70
C GLU A 354 -4.74 12.95 -4.51
N ILE A 355 -4.84 12.21 -5.61
CA ILE A 355 -4.85 10.74 -5.58
C ILE A 355 -3.55 10.20 -4.98
N GLY A 356 -2.40 10.79 -5.36
CA GLY A 356 -1.11 10.43 -4.80
C GLY A 356 -1.00 10.71 -3.30
N ILE A 357 -1.57 11.81 -2.82
CA ILE A 357 -1.63 12.11 -1.38
C ILE A 357 -2.56 11.12 -0.67
N LYS A 358 -3.75 10.82 -1.23
CA LYS A 358 -4.68 9.84 -0.65
C LYS A 358 -4.07 8.46 -0.53
N SER A 359 -3.36 8.02 -1.57
CA SER A 359 -2.67 6.73 -1.65
C SER A 359 -1.27 6.70 -1.01
N GLU A 360 -0.80 7.83 -0.46
CA GLU A 360 0.54 7.97 0.12
C GLU A 360 1.69 7.67 -0.86
N SER A 361 1.47 7.91 -2.15
CA SER A 361 2.43 7.74 -3.25
C SER A 361 3.40 8.91 -3.35
N VAL A 362 4.22 9.06 -2.30
CA VAL A 362 5.11 10.21 -2.06
C VAL A 362 5.98 10.54 -3.27
N GLU A 363 6.60 9.53 -3.89
CA GLU A 363 7.54 9.73 -4.99
C GLU A 363 6.84 10.20 -6.27
N CYS A 364 5.67 9.63 -6.60
CA CYS A 364 4.87 10.10 -7.72
C CYS A 364 4.38 11.54 -7.50
N VAL A 365 3.95 11.89 -6.28
CA VAL A 365 3.53 13.26 -5.96
C VAL A 365 4.68 14.25 -6.12
N LYS A 366 5.87 13.94 -5.59
CA LYS A 366 7.06 14.79 -5.75
C LYS A 366 7.37 15.02 -7.23
N LEU A 367 7.33 13.97 -8.05
CA LEU A 367 7.56 14.07 -9.49
C LEU A 367 6.55 14.96 -10.22
N LEU A 368 5.27 14.81 -9.90
CA LEU A 368 4.20 15.62 -10.48
C LEU A 368 4.38 17.10 -10.11
N LEU A 369 4.73 17.38 -8.85
CA LEU A 369 5.01 18.74 -8.37
C LEU A 369 6.25 19.35 -9.04
N GLU A 370 7.33 18.58 -9.21
CA GLU A 370 8.55 18.99 -9.94
C GLU A 370 8.26 19.37 -11.39
N LYS A 371 7.30 18.71 -12.02
CA LYS A 371 6.84 19.03 -13.39
C LYS A 371 5.88 20.20 -13.46
N GLY A 372 5.53 20.82 -12.33
CA GLY A 372 4.63 21.96 -12.28
C GLY A 372 3.18 21.61 -12.60
N ILE A 373 2.79 20.34 -12.41
CA ILE A 373 1.40 19.93 -12.56
C ILE A 373 0.54 20.71 -11.57
N LYS A 374 -0.52 21.36 -12.06
CA LYS A 374 -1.45 22.12 -11.22
C LYS A 374 -2.23 21.18 -10.32
N TYR A 375 -2.49 21.64 -9.10
CA TYR A 375 -3.22 20.90 -8.09
C TYR A 375 -4.15 21.83 -7.30
N ASP A 376 -5.11 21.23 -6.59
CA ASP A 376 -6.03 21.95 -5.72
C ASP A 376 -5.27 22.57 -4.52
N PRO A 377 -5.49 23.85 -4.18
CA PRO A 377 -4.85 24.50 -3.03
C PRO A 377 -5.00 23.75 -1.68
N TYR A 378 -6.01 22.91 -1.52
CA TYR A 378 -6.25 22.06 -0.34
C TYR A 378 -5.37 20.80 -0.28
N CYS A 379 -4.58 20.49 -1.31
CA CYS A 379 -3.61 19.38 -1.27
C CYS A 379 -2.65 19.50 -0.07
N LEU A 380 -2.25 20.72 0.30
CA LEU A 380 -1.42 20.94 1.49
C LEU A 380 -2.14 20.46 2.76
N HIS A 381 -3.43 20.80 2.94
CA HIS A 381 -4.22 20.40 4.10
C HIS A 381 -4.36 18.88 4.18
N MET A 382 -4.55 18.23 3.02
CA MET A 382 -4.67 16.78 2.91
C MET A 382 -3.35 16.07 3.22
N ALA A 383 -2.23 16.59 2.74
CA ALA A 383 -0.91 16.02 3.02
C ALA A 383 -0.57 16.11 4.52
N ILE A 384 -0.87 17.25 5.16
CA ILE A 384 -0.67 17.45 6.59
C ILE A 384 -1.56 16.53 7.42
N SER A 385 -2.85 16.42 7.09
CA SER A 385 -3.78 15.57 7.86
C SER A 385 -3.42 14.08 7.78
N LYS A 386 -2.75 13.66 6.70
CA LYS A 386 -2.19 12.31 6.54
C LYS A 386 -0.79 12.13 7.15
N GLY A 387 -0.19 13.17 7.72
CA GLY A 387 1.18 13.12 8.26
C GLY A 387 2.25 12.93 7.17
N LEU A 388 1.97 13.34 5.93
CA LEU A 388 2.91 13.27 4.82
C LEU A 388 3.78 14.53 4.80
N ASP A 389 4.63 14.66 5.81
CA ASP A 389 5.44 15.85 6.06
C ASP A 389 6.36 16.18 4.88
N ASP A 390 6.96 15.15 4.27
CA ASP A 390 7.78 15.26 3.07
C ASP A 390 7.06 15.94 1.90
N ILE A 391 5.82 15.55 1.64
CA ILE A 391 4.99 16.15 0.57
C ILE A 391 4.59 17.56 0.99
N SER A 392 4.19 17.74 2.25
CA SER A 392 3.75 19.02 2.79
C SER A 392 4.85 20.08 2.69
N LEU A 393 6.07 19.75 3.12
CA LEU A 393 7.26 20.60 2.98
C LEU A 393 7.57 20.90 1.51
N PHE A 394 7.42 19.92 0.61
CA PHE A 394 7.64 20.14 -0.82
C PHE A 394 6.62 21.12 -1.41
N ILE A 395 5.33 20.95 -1.08
CA ILE A 395 4.25 21.83 -1.50
C ILE A 395 4.45 23.26 -0.97
N LEU A 396 4.87 23.42 0.29
CA LEU A 396 5.19 24.72 0.89
C LEU A 396 6.35 25.40 0.14
N ASN A 397 7.44 24.67 -0.07
CA ASN A 397 8.64 25.20 -0.73
C ASN A 397 8.43 25.51 -2.23
N SER A 398 7.42 24.90 -2.87
CA SER A 398 7.07 25.20 -4.26
C SER A 398 6.50 26.61 -4.46
N GLY A 399 6.07 27.30 -3.39
CA GLY A 399 5.50 28.65 -3.44
C GLY A 399 4.08 28.75 -4.02
N ASN A 400 3.52 27.64 -4.50
CA ASN A 400 2.20 27.60 -5.14
C ASN A 400 1.04 27.25 -4.18
N SER A 401 1.33 27.12 -2.88
CA SER A 401 0.32 26.85 -1.86
C SER A 401 0.11 28.06 -0.95
N ASN A 402 -1.11 28.22 -0.45
CA ASN A 402 -1.45 29.24 0.55
C ASN A 402 -1.86 28.54 1.86
N PRO A 403 -0.96 28.44 2.86
CA PRO A 403 -1.24 27.76 4.12
C PRO A 403 -2.32 28.42 4.97
N SER A 404 -2.63 29.69 4.70
CA SER A 404 -3.68 30.44 5.39
C SER A 404 -5.10 30.18 4.83
N LEU A 405 -5.22 29.48 3.69
CA LEU A 405 -6.52 29.03 3.19
C LEU A 405 -7.20 28.14 4.22
N LYS A 406 -8.53 28.13 4.22
CA LYS A 406 -9.32 27.30 5.14
C LYS A 406 -9.97 26.16 4.36
N ASP A 407 -9.81 24.94 4.85
CA ASP A 407 -10.48 23.76 4.33
C ASP A 407 -12.01 23.86 4.46
N LYS A 408 -12.73 22.83 3.98
CA LYS A 408 -14.20 22.76 4.07
C LYS A 408 -14.73 22.78 5.52
N SER A 409 -13.88 22.51 6.51
CA SER A 409 -14.19 22.57 7.95
C SER A 409 -13.85 23.93 8.56
N GLY A 410 -13.38 24.88 7.75
CA GLY A 410 -12.95 26.21 8.21
C GLY A 410 -11.59 26.21 8.91
N ARG A 411 -10.79 25.14 8.78
CA ARG A 411 -9.46 25.00 9.39
C ARG A 411 -8.34 25.33 8.41
N ASN A 412 -7.32 26.06 8.84
CA ASN A 412 -6.13 26.30 8.03
C ASN A 412 -5.06 25.20 8.21
N ALA A 413 -3.99 25.26 7.41
CA ALA A 413 -2.92 24.27 7.44
C ALA A 413 -2.25 24.17 8.82
N THR A 414 -2.10 25.29 9.52
CA THR A 414 -1.49 25.36 10.85
C THR A 414 -2.36 24.71 11.93
N GLU A 415 -3.69 24.91 11.86
CA GLU A 415 -4.66 24.27 12.76
C GLU A 415 -4.69 22.75 12.58
N ILE A 416 -4.57 22.24 11.35
CA ILE A 416 -4.50 20.80 11.08
C ILE A 416 -3.14 20.25 11.57
N ALA A 417 -2.05 20.95 11.30
CA ALA A 417 -0.71 20.54 11.69
C ALA A 417 -0.54 20.38 13.21
N ALA A 418 -1.24 21.21 14.00
CA ALA A 418 -1.25 21.11 15.46
C ALA A 418 -1.68 19.72 15.98
N GLU A 419 -2.51 18.99 15.24
CA GLU A 419 -3.02 17.67 15.66
C GLU A 419 -1.94 16.57 15.60
N SER A 420 -1.01 16.63 14.64
CA SER A 420 -0.20 15.44 14.33
C SER A 420 1.13 15.64 13.58
N CYS A 421 1.56 16.87 13.27
CA CYS A 421 2.75 17.06 12.43
C CYS A 421 4.07 17.01 13.19
N SER A 422 5.18 16.78 12.46
CA SER A 422 6.55 16.89 12.99
C SER A 422 6.98 18.33 13.28
N TYR A 423 8.04 18.44 14.09
CA TYR A 423 8.77 19.69 14.34
C TYR A 423 9.12 20.45 13.05
N GLN A 424 9.64 19.77 12.03
CA GLN A 424 10.11 20.41 10.80
C GLN A 424 8.97 21.06 10.02
N LEU A 425 7.84 20.36 9.89
CA LEU A 425 6.67 20.90 9.22
C LEU A 425 6.04 22.03 10.05
N ALA A 426 5.97 21.89 11.37
CA ALA A 426 5.54 22.96 12.26
C ALA A 426 6.39 24.23 12.06
N ALA A 427 7.72 24.10 12.05
CA ALA A 427 8.66 25.20 11.83
C ALA A 427 8.47 25.88 10.47
N ALA A 428 8.24 25.09 9.42
CA ALA A 428 7.97 25.62 8.08
C ALA A 428 6.64 26.37 7.97
N LEU A 429 5.65 26.04 8.81
CA LEU A 429 4.33 26.69 8.81
C LEU A 429 4.27 27.97 9.65
N VAL A 430 5.20 28.17 10.59
CA VAL A 430 5.25 29.37 11.46
C VAL A 430 5.12 30.68 10.69
N PRO A 431 5.83 30.90 9.56
CA PRO A 431 5.78 32.18 8.85
C PRO A 431 4.42 32.48 8.21
N TYR A 432 3.56 31.48 8.05
CA TYR A 432 2.30 31.56 7.29
C TYR A 432 1.05 31.51 8.17
N GLY A 433 1.20 31.10 9.43
CA GLY A 433 0.10 30.88 10.36
C GLY A 433 -0.15 32.08 11.27
N ASN A 434 -1.41 32.52 11.38
CA ASN A 434 -1.85 33.24 12.58
C ASN A 434 -1.94 32.23 13.72
N ILE A 435 -0.95 32.25 14.61
CA ILE A 435 -0.91 31.42 15.80
C ILE A 435 -1.98 31.92 16.75
N THR A 436 -3.12 31.23 16.79
CA THR A 436 -4.19 31.57 17.72
C THR A 436 -4.10 30.68 18.96
N THR A 437 -4.70 31.13 20.06
CA THR A 437 -4.86 30.30 21.27
C THR A 437 -5.51 28.95 20.95
N LYS A 438 -6.43 28.93 19.96
CA LYS A 438 -7.07 27.70 19.47
C LYS A 438 -6.06 26.69 18.90
N VAL A 439 -5.06 27.13 18.14
CA VAL A 439 -4.02 26.24 17.58
C VAL A 439 -3.18 25.63 18.72
N LEU A 440 -2.84 26.43 19.73
CA LEU A 440 -2.11 25.96 20.91
C LEU A 440 -2.95 24.99 21.76
N ASP A 441 -4.26 25.23 21.87
CA ASP A 441 -5.20 24.33 22.54
C ASP A 441 -5.24 22.98 21.82
N ILE A 442 -5.38 22.98 20.49
CA ILE A 442 -5.39 21.75 19.67
C ILE A 442 -4.09 20.96 19.85
N ALA A 443 -2.92 21.62 19.74
CA ALA A 443 -1.64 20.94 19.90
C ALA A 443 -1.45 20.35 21.29
N ALA A 444 -1.90 21.07 22.33
CA ALA A 444 -1.87 20.57 23.71
C ALA A 444 -2.81 19.38 23.92
N GLU A 445 -4.02 19.41 23.35
CA GLU A 445 -4.98 18.31 23.43
C GLU A 445 -4.47 17.02 22.77
N HIS A 446 -3.64 17.15 21.73
CA HIS A 446 -3.04 16.03 21.00
C HIS A 446 -1.64 15.65 21.51
N ASN A 447 -1.13 16.32 22.56
CA ASN A 447 0.24 16.14 23.07
C ASN A 447 1.34 16.38 22.01
N ASN A 448 1.11 17.28 21.06
CA ASN A 448 2.10 17.64 20.05
C ASN A 448 3.12 18.65 20.63
N TYR A 449 4.02 18.15 21.48
CA TYR A 449 5.01 18.98 22.16
C TYR A 449 6.04 19.59 21.21
N ASP A 450 6.36 18.91 20.11
CA ASP A 450 7.26 19.41 19.09
C ASP A 450 6.69 20.68 18.44
N PHE A 451 5.43 20.63 18.03
CA PHE A 451 4.71 21.79 17.53
C PHE A 451 4.71 22.93 18.56
N LEU A 452 4.32 22.65 19.80
CA LEU A 452 4.31 23.66 20.87
C LEU A 452 5.69 24.28 21.10
N SER A 453 6.77 23.49 21.04
CA SER A 453 8.14 23.97 21.23
C SER A 453 8.59 24.91 20.12
N VAL A 454 8.29 24.59 18.85
CA VAL A 454 8.57 25.46 17.69
C VAL A 454 7.90 26.81 17.88
N PHE A 455 6.61 26.79 18.22
CA PHE A 455 5.82 28.01 18.34
C PHE A 455 6.21 28.84 19.56
N MET A 456 6.59 28.21 20.67
CA MET A 456 7.12 28.90 21.85
C MET A 456 8.42 29.64 21.58
N ASN A 457 9.27 29.11 20.69
CA ASN A 457 10.53 29.74 20.33
C ASN A 457 10.37 30.90 19.33
N ASN A 458 9.21 31.04 18.68
CA ASN A 458 8.99 32.02 17.60
C ASN A 458 7.90 33.06 17.88
N ALA A 459 7.16 32.99 19.00
CA ALA A 459 6.05 33.90 19.26
C ALA A 459 6.44 35.08 20.18
N ASP A 460 6.17 36.30 19.72
CA ASP A 460 6.69 37.53 20.35
C ASP A 460 5.84 38.15 21.46
N SER A 461 4.63 37.66 21.82
CA SER A 461 3.89 38.24 22.98
C SER A 461 2.65 37.50 23.51
N GLU A 462 1.97 36.63 22.76
CA GLU A 462 0.67 36.07 23.18
C GLU A 462 0.76 34.84 24.11
N ILE A 463 1.89 34.12 24.09
CA ILE A 463 2.06 32.86 24.82
C ILE A 463 2.09 33.04 26.35
N PRO A 464 2.78 34.04 26.93
CA PRO A 464 2.73 34.27 28.38
C PRO A 464 1.30 34.51 28.90
N ASN A 465 0.43 35.11 28.09
CA ASN A 465 -0.98 35.33 28.42
C ASN A 465 -1.83 34.06 28.26
N TYR A 466 -1.52 33.24 27.25
CA TYR A 466 -2.12 31.92 27.08
C TYR A 466 -1.80 30.98 28.26
N LEU A 467 -0.52 30.89 28.66
CA LEU A 467 -0.09 30.08 29.81
C LEU A 467 -0.74 30.54 31.12
N LYS A 468 -0.81 31.86 31.35
CA LYS A 468 -1.49 32.44 32.53
C LYS A 468 -3.00 32.14 32.58
N SER A 469 -3.67 32.06 31.43
CA SER A 469 -5.12 31.78 31.38
C SER A 469 -5.45 30.28 31.48
N HIS A 470 -4.49 29.38 31.26
CA HIS A 470 -4.69 27.94 31.19
C HIS A 470 -4.05 27.14 32.35
N GLU A 471 -3.36 27.82 33.28
CA GLU A 471 -2.66 27.28 34.46
C GLU A 471 -3.50 26.32 35.33
N LYS A 472 -4.84 26.43 35.30
CA LYS A 472 -5.76 25.64 36.14
C LYS A 472 -6.39 24.42 35.46
N LYS A 473 -6.11 24.15 34.18
CA LYS A 473 -6.72 23.00 33.47
C LYS A 473 -5.89 21.70 33.70
N PRO A 474 -6.49 20.59 34.15
CA PRO A 474 -5.76 19.34 34.46
C PRO A 474 -5.13 18.65 33.23
N LYS A 475 -5.56 18.96 32.00
CA LYS A 475 -4.88 18.50 30.77
C LYS A 475 -3.60 19.26 30.46
N PHE A 476 -3.40 20.43 31.05
CA PHE A 476 -2.26 21.32 30.79
C PHE A 476 -1.14 21.17 31.81
N THR A 477 -1.30 20.38 32.87
CA THR A 477 -0.28 20.23 33.92
C THR A 477 0.99 19.56 33.41
N GLY A 478 0.89 18.60 32.47
CA GLY A 478 2.03 17.99 31.80
C GLY A 478 2.76 18.96 30.85
N LEU A 479 2.01 19.75 30.08
CA LEU A 479 2.57 20.81 29.24
C LEU A 479 3.24 21.89 30.08
N PHE A 480 2.61 22.32 31.17
CA PHE A 480 3.13 23.32 32.08
C PHE A 480 4.46 22.88 32.71
N ILE A 481 4.57 21.61 33.10
CA ILE A 481 5.83 21.02 33.59
C ILE A 481 6.89 20.98 32.49
N PHE A 482 6.57 20.48 31.29
CA PHE A 482 7.51 20.41 30.17
C PHE A 482 8.01 21.78 29.71
N VAL A 483 7.11 22.76 29.64
CA VAL A 483 7.39 24.14 29.24
C VAL A 483 8.18 24.86 30.31
N ILE A 484 7.83 24.70 31.60
CA ILE A 484 8.64 25.22 32.70
C ILE A 484 10.04 24.59 32.70
N CYS A 485 10.16 23.27 32.52
CA CYS A 485 11.46 22.61 32.43
C CYS A 485 12.29 23.13 31.24
N SER A 486 11.67 23.35 30.09
CA SER A 486 12.35 23.86 28.87
C SER A 486 12.77 25.32 29.01
N ILE A 487 11.89 26.17 29.57
CA ILE A 487 12.20 27.58 29.87
C ILE A 487 13.27 27.68 30.95
N ILE A 488 13.18 26.89 32.02
CA ILE A 488 14.23 26.81 33.06
C ILE A 488 15.55 26.39 32.42
N PHE A 489 15.55 25.41 31.51
CA PHE A 489 16.76 24.98 30.84
C PHE A 489 17.37 26.09 29.96
N ILE A 490 16.56 26.81 29.19
CA ILE A 490 17.01 27.95 28.37
C ILE A 490 17.54 29.09 29.24
N VAL A 491 16.83 29.44 30.32
CA VAL A 491 17.24 30.49 31.26
C VAL A 491 18.53 30.10 31.97
N ILE A 492 18.67 28.86 32.42
CA ILE A 492 19.91 28.32 33.00
C ILE A 492 21.04 28.34 31.98
N TRP A 493 20.78 27.95 30.73
CA TRP A 493 21.78 27.92 29.68
C TRP A 493 22.28 29.32 29.31
N VAL A 494 21.38 30.29 29.12
CA VAL A 494 21.71 31.71 28.89
C VAL A 494 22.45 32.32 30.07
N TYR A 495 22.02 32.00 31.30
CA TYR A 495 22.67 32.48 32.52
C TYR A 495 24.09 31.91 32.70
N LEU A 496 24.30 30.63 32.38
CA LEU A 496 25.61 30.01 32.43
C LEU A 496 26.51 30.52 31.30
N PHE A 497 26.00 30.65 30.08
CA PHE A 497 26.80 31.10 28.93
C PHE A 497 27.28 32.54 29.10
N ASN A 498 26.42 33.45 29.60
CA ASN A 498 26.80 34.84 29.89
C ASN A 498 27.74 35.01 31.10
N ARG A 499 28.01 33.94 31.85
CA ARG A 499 28.95 33.95 32.98
C ARG A 499 30.31 33.36 32.62
N PHE A 500 30.41 32.68 31.48
CA PHE A 500 31.62 32.05 30.97
C PHE A 500 32.17 32.69 29.68
N ALA A 501 31.42 33.60 29.05
CA ALA A 501 31.93 34.62 28.11
C ALA A 501 32.26 35.90 28.88
#